data_AF-A0A7C2NF90-F1
#
_entry.id   AF-A0A7C2NF90-F1
#
_cell.length_a   1.000
_cell.length_b   1.000
_cell.length_c   1.000
_cell.angle_alpha   90.00
_cell.angle_beta   90.00
_cell.angle_gamma   90.00
#
_symmetry.space_group_name_H-M   'P 1'
#
loop_
_entity.id
_entity.type
_entity.pdbx_description
1 polymer ?
#
loop_
_entity_poly.entity_id
_entity_poly.type
_entity_poly.pdbx_seq_one_letter_code
_entity_poly.pdbx_strand_id
1 'polypeptide(L)'
;MADRRREGGSALFVAVMMLLFMMFLGLTALDRVTRDRQVAGYQNRSRSAFYSAEAGVADARSRVRAVGSRAETPAFPTQGTPTYLGSTALYDREASRPRFFGDPDANPPIRYVGDTGTGGEGGNLQMKGQKFAGTLWQINVAGESADGSQARIEVMEVRVLSTGY
;
A
#
# COMPACT_ATOMS: atom_id res chain seq x y z
N MET A 1 -18.38 -39.87 -62.82
CA MET A 1 -17.28 -38.92 -62.52
C MET A 1 -17.80 -37.53 -62.07
N ALA A 2 -18.98 -37.41 -61.45
CA ALA A 2 -19.57 -36.12 -61.04
C ALA A 2 -19.51 -35.84 -59.53
N ASP A 3 -19.29 -36.86 -58.68
CA ASP A 3 -19.36 -36.71 -57.21
C ASP A 3 -18.16 -35.99 -56.58
N ARG A 4 -16.95 -36.10 -57.15
CA ARG A 4 -15.75 -35.47 -56.57
C ARG A 4 -15.79 -33.94 -56.53
N ARG A 5 -16.60 -33.29 -57.40
CA ARG A 5 -16.74 -31.82 -57.41
C ARG A 5 -17.61 -31.29 -56.26
N ARG A 6 -18.55 -32.10 -55.74
CA ARG A 6 -19.40 -31.72 -54.58
C ARG A 6 -18.69 -31.95 -53.25
N GLU A 7 -17.85 -32.98 -53.17
CA GLU A 7 -16.98 -33.26 -52.00
C GLU A 7 -15.97 -32.13 -51.75
N GLY A 8 -15.35 -31.58 -52.82
CA GLY A 8 -14.39 -30.48 -52.71
C GLY A 8 -14.95 -29.18 -52.13
N GLY A 9 -16.24 -28.88 -52.38
CA GLY A 9 -16.91 -27.71 -51.81
C GLY A 9 -17.18 -27.85 -50.30
N SER A 10 -17.57 -29.05 -49.87
CA SER A 10 -17.80 -29.34 -48.43
C SER A 10 -16.50 -29.34 -47.63
N ALA A 11 -15.41 -29.86 -48.19
CA ALA A 11 -14.10 -29.86 -47.54
C ALA A 11 -13.55 -28.44 -47.35
N LEU A 12 -13.72 -27.56 -48.35
CA LEU A 12 -13.34 -26.16 -48.25
C LEU A 12 -14.15 -25.44 -47.15
N PHE A 13 -15.46 -25.69 -47.09
CA PHE A 13 -16.33 -25.11 -46.07
C PHE A 13 -15.91 -25.53 -44.65
N VAL A 14 -15.61 -26.82 -44.45
CA VAL A 14 -15.14 -27.35 -43.16
C VAL A 14 -13.78 -26.73 -42.78
N ALA A 15 -12.85 -26.60 -43.73
CA ALA A 15 -11.55 -25.99 -43.49
C ALA A 15 -11.66 -24.51 -43.08
N VAL A 16 -12.55 -23.74 -43.74
CA VAL A 16 -12.81 -22.33 -43.39
C VAL A 16 -13.48 -22.23 -42.01
N MET A 17 -14.44 -23.10 -41.70
CA MET A 17 -15.04 -23.13 -40.36
C MET A 17 -14.01 -23.46 -39.27
N MET A 18 -13.15 -24.46 -39.50
CA MET A 18 -12.07 -24.79 -38.57
C MET A 18 -11.09 -23.62 -38.38
N LEU A 19 -10.76 -22.91 -39.46
CA LEU A 19 -9.88 -21.74 -39.40
C LEU A 19 -10.52 -20.59 -38.62
N LEU A 20 -11.82 -20.35 -38.78
CA LEU A 20 -12.57 -19.39 -37.98
C LEU A 20 -12.61 -19.79 -36.50
N PHE A 21 -12.87 -21.05 -36.17
CA PHE A 21 -12.82 -21.52 -34.78
C PHE A 21 -11.44 -21.32 -34.16
N MET A 22 -10.38 -21.62 -34.90
CA MET A 22 -9.00 -21.43 -34.42
C MET A 22 -8.67 -19.95 -34.24
N MET A 23 -9.19 -19.06 -35.09
CA MET A 23 -9.08 -17.61 -34.93
C MET A 23 -9.79 -17.11 -33.67
N PHE A 24 -11.02 -17.57 -33.39
CA PHE A 24 -11.74 -17.23 -32.17
C PHE A 24 -11.02 -17.72 -30.90
N LEU A 25 -10.47 -18.94 -30.92
CA LEU A 25 -9.66 -19.46 -29.82
C LEU A 25 -8.36 -18.65 -29.63
N GLY A 26 -7.71 -18.24 -30.71
CA GLY A 26 -6.52 -17.38 -30.66
C GLY A 26 -6.82 -16.01 -30.04
N LEU A 27 -7.93 -15.37 -30.44
CA LEU A 27 -8.33 -14.07 -29.91
C LEU A 27 -8.70 -14.13 -28.42
N THR A 28 -9.44 -15.16 -28.01
CA THR A 28 -9.81 -15.34 -26.58
C THR A 28 -8.60 -15.65 -25.70
N ALA A 29 -7.62 -16.42 -26.19
CA ALA A 29 -6.36 -16.65 -25.48
C ALA A 29 -5.54 -15.35 -25.34
N LEU A 30 -5.48 -14.52 -26.38
CA LEU A 30 -4.77 -13.24 -26.34
C LEU A 30 -5.42 -12.28 -25.33
N ASP A 31 -6.75 -12.17 -25.33
CA ASP A 31 -7.49 -11.32 -24.41
C ASP A 31 -7.33 -11.75 -22.94
N ARG A 32 -7.20 -13.06 -22.70
CA ARG A 32 -6.87 -13.57 -21.37
C ARG A 32 -5.47 -13.19 -20.93
N VAL A 33 -4.46 -13.30 -21.80
CA VAL A 33 -3.07 -12.96 -21.49
C VAL A 33 -2.89 -11.46 -21.25
N THR A 34 -3.55 -10.60 -22.04
CA THR A 34 -3.50 -9.15 -21.84
C THR A 34 -4.12 -8.76 -20.50
N ARG A 35 -5.26 -9.36 -20.15
CA ARG A 35 -5.93 -9.13 -18.86
C ARG A 35 -5.08 -9.61 -17.69
N ASP A 36 -4.48 -10.79 -17.77
CA ASP A 36 -3.62 -11.33 -16.71
C ASP A 36 -2.38 -10.45 -16.49
N ARG A 37 -1.78 -9.92 -17.58
CA ARG A 37 -0.67 -8.96 -17.49
C ARG A 37 -1.07 -7.64 -16.85
N GLN A 38 -2.25 -7.11 -17.18
CA GLN A 38 -2.77 -5.91 -16.55
C GLN A 38 -2.96 -6.12 -15.05
N VAL A 39 -3.58 -7.23 -14.65
CA VAL A 39 -3.81 -7.58 -13.23
C VAL A 39 -2.49 -7.75 -12.48
N ALA A 40 -1.52 -8.48 -13.04
CA ALA A 40 -0.20 -8.65 -12.44
C ALA A 40 0.52 -7.30 -12.26
N GLY A 41 0.40 -6.40 -13.25
CA GLY A 41 0.91 -5.04 -13.17
C GLY A 41 0.26 -4.23 -12.04
N TYR A 42 -1.07 -4.26 -11.90
CA TYR A 42 -1.77 -3.59 -10.79
C TYR A 42 -1.40 -4.16 -9.41
N GLN A 43 -1.31 -5.48 -9.28
CA GLN A 43 -0.94 -6.13 -8.03
C GLN A 43 0.48 -5.75 -7.58
N ASN A 44 1.45 -5.74 -8.50
CA ASN A 44 2.82 -5.37 -8.17
C ASN A 44 2.92 -3.90 -7.71
N ARG A 45 2.14 -3.01 -8.34
CA ARG A 45 2.09 -1.59 -7.98
C ARG A 45 1.44 -1.33 -6.64
N SER A 46 0.28 -1.94 -6.39
CA SER A 46 -0.41 -1.88 -5.11
C SER A 46 0.49 -2.39 -3.97
N ARG A 47 1.22 -3.49 -4.21
CA ARG A 47 2.18 -4.04 -3.26
C ARG A 47 3.34 -3.08 -2.98
N SER A 48 3.88 -2.43 -4.01
CA SER A 48 4.95 -1.42 -3.86
C SER A 48 4.48 -0.20 -3.05
N ALA A 49 3.27 0.29 -3.30
CA ALA A 49 2.68 1.38 -2.54
C ALA A 49 2.47 0.98 -1.07
N PHE A 50 1.99 -0.25 -0.82
CA PHE A 50 1.81 -0.79 0.53
C PHE A 50 3.13 -0.89 1.30
N TYR A 51 4.19 -1.43 0.70
CA TYR A 51 5.51 -1.47 1.34
C TYR A 51 6.08 -0.09 1.65
N SER A 52 5.76 0.89 0.80
CA SER A 52 6.16 2.27 1.04
C SER A 52 5.42 2.85 2.26
N ALA A 53 4.12 2.58 2.36
CA ALA A 53 3.33 2.96 3.52
C ALA A 53 3.84 2.28 4.81
N GLU A 54 4.20 1.00 4.76
CA GLU A 54 4.80 0.30 5.91
C GLU A 54 6.13 0.90 6.36
N ALA A 55 7.00 1.29 5.42
CA ALA A 55 8.23 1.99 5.75
C ALA A 55 7.95 3.31 6.49
N GLY A 56 6.94 4.06 6.05
CA GLY A 56 6.52 5.27 6.74
C GLY A 56 5.89 5.01 8.12
N VAL A 57 5.14 3.92 8.29
CA VAL A 57 4.63 3.49 9.61
C VAL A 57 5.78 3.16 10.55
N ALA A 58 6.82 2.48 10.08
CA ALA A 58 8.01 2.18 10.87
C ALA A 58 8.74 3.46 11.30
N ASP A 59 8.90 4.43 10.40
CA ASP A 59 9.45 5.75 10.73
C ASP A 59 8.58 6.49 11.76
N ALA A 60 7.27 6.55 11.54
CA ALA A 60 6.32 7.18 12.45
C ALA A 60 6.34 6.55 13.85
N ARG A 61 6.43 5.21 13.94
CA ARG A 61 6.61 4.50 15.21
C ARG A 61 7.89 4.91 15.93
N SER A 62 8.99 5.08 15.19
CA SER A 62 10.25 5.53 15.79
C SER A 62 10.11 6.92 16.41
N ARG A 63 9.36 7.81 15.75
CA ARG A 63 9.05 9.15 16.24
C ARG A 63 8.13 9.13 17.45
N VAL A 64 7.08 8.31 17.46
CA VAL A 64 6.19 8.12 18.63
C VAL A 64 6.98 7.60 19.84
N ARG A 65 7.98 6.73 19.64
CA ARG A 65 8.85 6.28 20.74
C ARG A 65 9.69 7.39 21.34
N ALA A 66 10.07 8.38 20.54
CA ALA A 66 10.87 9.54 20.95
C ALA A 66 10.05 10.65 21.63
N VAL A 67 8.71 10.60 21.54
CA VAL A 67 7.83 11.59 22.17
C VAL A 67 8.05 11.66 23.68
N GLY A 68 8.15 12.88 24.19
CA GLY A 68 8.28 13.17 25.62
C GLY A 68 6.96 13.54 26.31
N SER A 69 5.95 14.00 25.57
CA SER A 69 4.69 14.48 26.15
C SER A 69 3.47 14.29 25.24
N ARG A 70 2.27 14.30 25.84
CA ARG A 70 0.98 14.19 25.12
C ARG A 70 0.69 15.37 24.17
N ALA A 71 1.28 16.53 24.44
CA ALA A 71 1.08 17.74 23.65
C ALA A 71 2.00 17.81 22.43
N GLU A 72 2.97 16.89 22.32
CA GLU A 72 3.92 16.86 21.23
C GLU A 72 3.25 16.35 19.96
N THR A 73 3.49 17.05 18.85
CA THR A 73 3.10 16.62 17.50
C THR A 73 4.37 16.31 16.72
N PRO A 74 4.80 15.04 16.64
CA PRO A 74 6.02 14.69 15.93
C PRO A 74 5.95 15.15 14.49
N ALA A 75 6.97 15.89 14.04
CA ALA A 75 7.10 16.25 12.64
C ALA A 75 7.11 14.96 11.81
N PHE A 76 6.43 14.95 10.67
CA PHE A 76 6.39 13.81 9.76
C PHE A 76 6.40 14.32 8.32
N PRO A 77 6.95 13.56 7.34
CA PRO A 77 6.96 13.98 5.94
C PRO A 77 5.55 14.30 5.45
N THR A 78 5.41 15.33 4.61
CA THR A 78 4.12 15.73 4.01
C THR A 78 4.09 15.36 2.54
N GLN A 79 2.94 15.43 1.89
CA GLN A 79 2.84 15.19 0.45
C GLN A 79 3.74 16.14 -0.37
N GLY A 80 3.96 17.38 0.11
CA GLY A 80 4.88 18.33 -0.54
C GLY A 80 6.36 18.07 -0.27
N THR A 81 6.68 17.34 0.81
CA THR A 81 8.04 16.97 1.22
C THR A 81 8.12 15.49 1.61
N PRO A 82 7.88 14.57 0.65
CA PRO A 82 7.81 13.15 0.94
C PRO A 82 9.21 12.56 1.17
N THR A 83 9.25 11.40 1.82
CA THR A 83 10.50 10.62 1.92
C THR A 83 10.52 9.55 0.84
N TYR A 84 11.58 9.56 0.03
CA TYR A 84 11.77 8.60 -1.05
C TYR A 84 12.53 7.36 -0.60
N LEU A 85 12.12 6.20 -1.09
CA LEU A 85 12.73 4.90 -0.83
C LEU A 85 13.65 4.50 -2.00
N GLY A 86 14.65 3.67 -1.69
CA GLY A 86 15.65 3.21 -2.66
C GLY A 86 16.64 4.30 -3.08
N SER A 87 17.46 4.02 -4.09
CA SER A 87 18.45 4.96 -4.64
C SER A 87 18.12 5.32 -6.09
N THR A 88 18.63 6.45 -6.56
CA THR A 88 18.56 6.87 -7.96
C THR A 88 19.39 6.01 -8.91
N ALA A 89 20.16 5.04 -8.39
CA ALA A 89 20.84 4.05 -9.22
C ALA A 89 19.91 2.92 -9.70
N LEU A 90 18.83 2.66 -8.96
CA LEU A 90 17.81 1.67 -9.29
C LEU A 90 16.60 2.28 -10.02
N TYR A 91 16.45 3.60 -9.96
CA TYR A 91 15.36 4.34 -10.57
C TYR A 91 15.94 5.51 -11.37
N ASP A 92 15.70 5.50 -12.68
CA ASP A 92 16.24 6.48 -13.63
C ASP A 92 15.94 7.94 -13.24
N ARG A 93 14.92 8.17 -12.42
CA ARG A 93 14.48 9.49 -11.95
C ARG A 93 13.98 9.43 -10.51
N GLU A 94 14.15 10.53 -9.79
CA GLU A 94 13.66 10.66 -8.41
C GLU A 94 12.13 10.56 -8.31
N ALA A 95 11.41 11.10 -9.30
CA ALA A 95 9.96 10.99 -9.41
C ALA A 95 9.45 9.55 -9.63
N SER A 96 10.33 8.62 -10.03
CA SER A 96 10.01 7.21 -10.22
C SER A 96 10.39 6.36 -9.02
N ARG A 97 10.68 6.98 -7.86
CA ARG A 97 10.98 6.26 -6.62
C ARG A 97 9.72 6.10 -5.79
N PRO A 98 9.47 4.92 -5.20
CA PRO A 98 8.44 4.77 -4.20
C PRO A 98 8.69 5.74 -3.03
N ARG A 99 7.63 6.27 -2.44
CA ARG A 99 7.72 7.31 -1.42
C ARG A 99 6.64 7.15 -0.37
N PHE A 100 6.85 7.75 0.80
CA PHE A 100 5.84 7.83 1.85
C PHE A 100 5.73 9.24 2.42
N PHE A 101 4.56 9.54 2.95
CA PHE A 101 4.21 10.80 3.59
C PHE A 101 3.01 10.60 4.54
N GLY A 102 2.76 11.55 5.43
CA GLY A 102 1.57 11.55 6.28
C GLY A 102 0.30 11.69 5.44
N ASP A 103 -0.74 10.94 5.79
CA ASP A 103 -2.01 11.00 5.06
C ASP A 103 -2.58 12.43 5.11
N PRO A 104 -2.78 13.12 3.98
CA PRO A 104 -3.30 14.49 3.96
C PRO A 104 -4.72 14.60 4.53
N ASP A 105 -5.49 13.51 4.54
CA ASP A 105 -6.84 13.49 5.13
C ASP A 105 -6.80 13.37 6.67
N ALA A 106 -5.62 13.09 7.25
CA ALA A 106 -5.40 13.03 8.69
C ALA A 106 -4.31 14.04 9.11
N ASN A 107 -4.73 15.26 9.45
CA ASN A 107 -3.83 16.32 9.90
C ASN A 107 -4.01 16.62 11.41
N PRO A 108 -3.00 16.40 12.28
CA PRO A 108 -1.67 15.87 11.97
C PRO A 108 -1.66 14.35 11.73
N PRO A 109 -0.71 13.83 10.92
CA PRO A 109 -0.66 12.41 10.57
C PRO A 109 -0.29 11.51 11.75
N ILE A 110 0.40 12.06 12.75
CA ILE A 110 0.65 11.40 14.03
C ILE A 110 -0.03 12.23 15.11
N ARG A 111 -0.98 11.64 15.84
CA ARG A 111 -1.73 12.34 16.89
C ARG A 111 -1.97 11.47 18.12
N TYR A 112 -1.94 12.09 19.29
CA TYR A 112 -2.43 11.50 20.52
C TYR A 112 -3.95 11.37 20.46
N VAL A 113 -4.49 10.19 20.78
CA VAL A 113 -5.93 9.90 20.76
C VAL A 113 -6.51 9.87 22.18
N GLY A 114 -5.72 9.41 23.14
CA GLY A 114 -6.18 9.23 24.51
C GLY A 114 -5.23 8.35 25.30
N ASP A 115 -5.50 8.19 26.58
CA ASP A 115 -4.82 7.18 27.37
C ASP A 115 -5.49 5.83 27.10
N THR A 116 -4.71 4.75 27.04
CA THR A 116 -5.27 3.41 27.22
C THR A 116 -5.80 3.42 28.64
N GLY A 117 -7.13 3.51 28.79
CA GLY A 117 -7.79 3.87 30.06
C GLY A 117 -7.23 3.13 31.27
N THR A 118 -7.46 3.69 32.46
CA THR A 118 -7.15 3.07 33.75
C THR A 118 -7.85 1.72 33.90
N GLY A 119 -7.30 0.67 33.27
CA GLY A 119 -7.63 -0.70 33.58
C GLY A 119 -7.34 -0.88 35.07
N GLY A 120 -8.33 -1.43 35.77
CA GLY A 120 -8.33 -1.59 37.22
C GLY A 120 -6.99 -2.05 37.79
N GLU A 121 -6.70 -1.59 39.01
CA GLU A 121 -5.57 -2.01 39.84
C GLU A 121 -4.29 -2.40 39.06
N GLY A 122 -3.50 -1.39 38.67
CA GLY A 122 -2.14 -1.63 38.12
C GLY A 122 -1.80 -0.90 36.82
N GLY A 123 -2.75 -0.22 36.17
CA GLY A 123 -2.50 0.52 34.92
C GLY A 123 -1.67 1.81 35.07
N ASN A 124 -1.51 2.31 36.29
CA ASN A 124 -0.63 3.44 36.61
C ASN A 124 0.60 2.89 37.33
N LEU A 125 1.73 2.84 36.64
CA LEU A 125 2.99 2.55 37.30
C LEU A 125 3.41 3.82 38.03
N GLN A 126 3.56 3.76 39.36
CA GLN A 126 4.12 4.85 40.13
C GLN A 126 5.54 4.46 40.55
N MET A 127 6.54 5.16 40.05
CA MET A 127 7.94 4.91 40.38
C MET A 127 8.59 6.21 40.81
N LYS A 128 9.15 6.24 42.02
CA LYS A 128 9.75 7.45 42.63
C LYS A 128 8.82 8.67 42.58
N GLY A 129 7.53 8.43 42.79
CA GLY A 129 6.45 9.41 42.78
C GLY A 129 5.95 9.83 41.39
N GLN A 130 6.68 9.61 40.29
CA GLN A 130 6.16 9.85 38.95
C GLN A 130 5.12 8.80 38.56
N LYS A 131 3.98 9.27 38.06
CA LYS A 131 2.92 8.44 37.50
C LYS A 131 3.17 8.24 36.00
N PHE A 132 3.08 7.00 35.54
CA PHE A 132 3.17 6.65 34.13
C PHE A 132 1.83 6.11 33.64
N ALA A 133 1.43 6.51 32.44
CA ALA A 133 0.25 5.97 31.77
C ALA A 133 0.59 5.55 30.33
N GLY A 134 -0.11 4.51 29.87
CA GLY A 134 -0.14 4.16 28.45
C GLY A 134 -0.90 5.22 27.67
N THR A 135 -0.22 5.86 26.72
CA THR A 135 -0.79 6.82 25.79
C THR A 135 -0.98 6.15 24.43
N LEU A 136 -2.14 6.35 23.81
CA LEU A 136 -2.51 5.84 22.51
C LEU A 136 -2.26 6.91 21.44
N TRP A 137 -1.53 6.53 20.41
CA TRP A 137 -1.16 7.39 19.29
C TRP A 137 -1.68 6.81 18.00
N GLN A 138 -2.43 7.60 17.24
CA GLN A 138 -2.84 7.25 15.88
C GLN A 138 -1.79 7.75 14.90
N ILE A 139 -1.45 6.89 13.95
CA ILE A 139 -0.49 7.12 12.89
C ILE A 139 -1.21 6.85 11.56
N ASN A 140 -1.26 7.84 10.69
CA ASN A 140 -1.85 7.74 9.36
C ASN A 140 -0.77 8.04 8.31
N VAL A 141 -0.45 7.05 7.48
CA VAL A 141 0.62 7.13 6.49
C VAL A 141 0.08 6.75 5.12
N ALA A 142 0.44 7.53 4.12
CA ALA A 142 0.27 7.21 2.72
C ALA A 142 1.61 6.77 2.10
N GLY A 143 1.59 5.65 1.39
CA GLY A 143 2.67 5.19 0.54
C GLY A 143 2.27 5.29 -0.93
N GLU A 144 3.23 5.65 -1.78
CA GLU A 144 3.02 5.82 -3.21
C GLU A 144 4.09 5.03 -3.97
N SER A 145 3.68 4.27 -4.98
CA SER A 145 4.58 3.57 -5.89
C SER A 145 5.20 4.54 -6.91
N ALA A 146 6.24 4.08 -7.59
CA ALA A 146 6.92 4.79 -8.67
C ALA A 146 6.01 5.37 -9.78
N ASP A 147 4.83 4.78 -9.97
CA ASP A 147 3.89 5.11 -11.02
C ASP A 147 2.63 5.83 -10.50
N GLY A 148 2.61 6.20 -9.21
CA GLY A 148 1.53 6.99 -8.60
C GLY A 148 0.40 6.18 -7.97
N SER A 149 0.48 4.85 -7.92
CA SER A 149 -0.49 4.06 -7.14
C SER A 149 -0.28 4.34 -5.65
N GLN A 150 -1.37 4.54 -4.90
CA GLN A 150 -1.32 4.87 -3.48
C GLN A 150 -1.91 3.78 -2.60
N ALA A 151 -1.34 3.63 -1.41
CA ALA A 151 -1.86 2.82 -0.32
C ALA A 151 -1.85 3.65 0.97
N ARG A 152 -2.85 3.49 1.81
CA ARG A 152 -2.98 4.21 3.07
C ARG A 152 -3.09 3.22 4.21
N ILE A 153 -2.37 3.50 5.29
CA ILE A 153 -2.31 2.66 6.48
C ILE A 153 -2.56 3.53 7.71
N GLU A 154 -3.53 3.11 8.51
CA GLU A 154 -3.78 3.64 9.86
C GLU A 154 -3.31 2.62 10.89
N VAL A 155 -2.54 3.07 11.88
CA VAL A 155 -2.05 2.25 13.00
C VAL A 155 -2.26 2.97 14.32
N MET A 156 -2.59 2.21 15.34
CA MET A 156 -2.58 2.66 16.73
C MET A 156 -1.34 2.11 17.43
N GLU A 157 -0.54 2.99 18.02
CA GLU A 157 0.67 2.65 18.79
C GLU A 157 0.49 3.06 20.26
N VAL A 158 0.89 2.19 21.18
CA VAL A 158 0.90 2.50 22.61
C VAL A 158 2.29 2.92 23.04
N ARG A 159 2.38 4.06 23.74
CA ARG A 159 3.61 4.59 24.33
C ARG A 159 3.39 4.91 25.80
N VAL A 160 4.28 4.43 26.67
CA VAL A 160 4.25 4.81 28.10
C VAL A 160 4.92 6.17 28.27
N LEU A 161 4.18 7.14 28.82
CA LEU A 161 4.67 8.48 29.16
C LEU A 161 4.48 8.77 30.65
N SER A 162 5.34 9.63 31.19
CA SER A 162 5.14 10.21 32.52
C SER A 162 4.00 11.23 32.44
N THR A 163 3.02 11.13 33.33
CA THR A 163 1.81 11.97 33.32
C THR A 163 1.89 13.15 34.29
N GLY A 164 3.04 13.36 34.93
CA GLY A 164 3.15 14.32 36.02
C GLY A 164 2.42 13.88 37.29
N TYR A 165 2.60 14.66 38.36
CA TYR A 165 1.94 14.50 39.66
C TYR A 165 0.55 15.14 39.64
#